data_AF-A0AAP8T8X1-F1
#
_entry.id   AF-A0AAP8T8X1-F1
#
_cell.length_a   1.000
_cell.length_b   1.000
_cell.length_c   1.000
_cell.angle_alpha   90.00
_cell.angle_beta   90.00
_cell.angle_gamma   90.00
#
_symmetry.space_group_name_H-M   'P 1'
#
loop_
_entity.id
_entity.type
_entity.pdbx_description
1 polymer ?
#
loop_
_entity_poly.entity_id
_entity_poly.type
_entity_poly.pdbx_seq_one_letter_code
_entity_poly.pdbx_strand_id
1 'polypeptide(L)'
;MVDIPLIHTCKREAVQDRAPAFPLMQTRKAQGLKEKPASSRMAAMSLLRQSLYLLFLFLSVSLPSPAAISAHPFLDRERPIRWSRLTPDKLEPDIQEAMRRTRASVEEISRLRPEEMTYENTFGALEKSNGLLTEGMCKAYVLKSLCDSGELRKAMDSVAPRVSAFLSSVTKDQALWKVLKTAEERLRQTHLTPEQKRYMELSMQSFRDNGADLPPDKRARLEAIDRELTLASQRFNNLYMDARKSWTWTVRDAALLEGIDGSALQQARKEFLRRHPGQSDPGWTFTLDSAASARVMEKARREECRKDLWEHRQSLATGACDTEPVIREILSLRREKAHLCGYKEYPDYALRESMAENGENAIKFVNELLDKIKALLFP
;
A
#
# COMPACT_ATOMS: atom_id res chain seq x y z
N MET A 1 -3.39 0.54 -11.22
CA MET A 1 -2.85 0.37 -9.86
C MET A 1 -2.20 1.68 -9.46
N VAL A 2 -2.86 2.47 -8.61
CA VAL A 2 -2.26 3.66 -8.01
C VAL A 2 -1.51 3.14 -6.79
N ASP A 3 -0.19 3.05 -6.89
CA ASP A 3 0.67 2.82 -5.72
C ASP A 3 0.50 4.03 -4.79
N ILE A 4 -0.35 3.87 -3.78
CA ILE A 4 -0.53 4.84 -2.72
C ILE A 4 0.76 4.78 -1.87
N PRO A 5 1.53 5.89 -1.73
CA PRO A 5 2.83 5.88 -1.05
C PRO A 5 2.80 5.52 0.45
N LEU A 6 1.61 5.28 1.03
CA LEU A 6 1.43 4.90 2.44
C LEU A 6 2.14 3.59 2.84
N ILE A 7 2.55 2.77 1.87
CA ILE A 7 3.19 1.47 2.15
C ILE A 7 4.72 1.58 2.28
N HIS A 8 5.36 2.69 1.88
CA HIS A 8 6.82 2.80 1.92
C HIS A 8 7.41 3.02 3.32
N THR A 9 6.61 3.43 4.31
CA THR A 9 7.04 3.48 5.72
C THR A 9 6.91 2.13 6.45
N CYS A 10 6.17 1.16 5.92
CA CYS A 10 5.95 -0.14 6.57
C CYS A 10 6.87 -1.27 6.06
N LYS A 11 7.75 -1.00 5.08
CA LYS A 11 8.67 -1.99 4.49
C LYS A 11 10.09 -1.99 5.07
N ARG A 12 10.37 -1.25 6.13
CA ARG A 12 11.64 -1.32 6.87
C ARG A 12 11.43 -2.06 8.18
N GLU A 13 11.56 -3.39 8.11
CA GLU A 13 12.03 -4.33 9.13
C GLU A 13 11.51 -5.73 8.82
N ALA A 14 12.20 -6.42 7.92
CA ALA A 14 12.18 -7.88 7.84
C ALA A 14 13.57 -8.33 7.42
N VAL A 15 14.56 -8.06 8.27
CA VAL A 15 15.84 -8.75 8.22
C VAL A 15 15.59 -10.15 8.78
N GLN A 16 15.79 -11.15 7.92
CA GLN A 16 15.84 -12.56 8.30
C GLN A 16 16.85 -12.75 9.43
N ASP A 17 16.38 -13.22 10.57
CA ASP A 17 17.23 -13.95 11.49
C ASP A 17 16.57 -15.26 11.92
N ARG A 18 17.40 -16.30 11.89
CA ARG A 18 17.03 -17.70 12.04
C ARG A 18 16.46 -17.97 13.43
N ALA A 19 15.24 -18.49 13.49
CA ALA A 19 14.71 -19.08 14.73
C ALA A 19 15.42 -20.41 15.04
N PRO A 20 15.95 -20.63 16.26
CA PRO A 20 16.23 -21.96 16.76
C PRO A 20 14.96 -22.59 17.32
N ALA A 21 14.72 -23.84 16.95
CA ALA A 21 13.65 -24.69 17.45
C ALA A 21 13.78 -24.98 18.95
N PHE A 22 12.68 -24.96 19.69
CA PHE A 22 12.56 -25.65 20.98
C PHE A 22 11.20 -26.40 21.09
N PRO A 23 11.18 -27.58 21.72
CA PRO A 23 10.13 -28.58 21.52
C PRO A 23 8.98 -28.50 22.55
N LEU A 24 7.85 -29.09 22.12
CA LEU A 24 6.67 -29.41 22.92
C LEU A 24 7.01 -30.20 24.19
N MET A 25 6.47 -29.79 25.34
CA MET A 25 6.32 -30.65 26.51
C MET A 25 4.92 -30.56 27.11
N GLN A 26 4.39 -31.74 27.39
CA GLN A 26 3.05 -32.04 27.88
C GLN A 26 2.87 -31.76 29.38
N THR A 27 1.61 -31.46 29.71
CA THR A 27 0.86 -31.57 30.97
C THR A 27 1.54 -32.23 32.19
N ARG A 28 1.40 -31.59 33.37
CA ARG A 28 1.28 -32.30 34.66
C ARG A 28 0.33 -31.59 35.65
N LYS A 29 -0.19 -32.43 36.55
CA LYS A 29 -1.43 -32.35 37.33
C LYS A 29 -1.42 -31.39 38.53
N ALA A 30 -2.65 -30.96 38.84
CA ALA A 30 -3.26 -30.63 40.12
C ALA A 30 -2.49 -30.94 41.42
N GLN A 31 -2.52 -29.97 42.34
CA GLN A 31 -2.39 -30.18 43.78
C GLN A 31 -3.58 -29.51 44.48
N GLY A 32 -4.26 -30.28 45.32
CA GLY A 32 -5.14 -29.77 46.36
C GLY A 32 -4.50 -30.02 47.73
N LEU A 33 -4.88 -29.22 48.73
CA LEU A 33 -4.95 -29.64 50.13
C LEU A 33 -5.77 -28.61 50.93
N LYS A 34 -6.58 -29.17 51.84
CA LYS A 34 -7.69 -28.59 52.60
C LYS A 34 -7.25 -27.91 53.91
N GLU A 35 -8.04 -26.90 54.29
CA GLU A 35 -8.65 -26.58 55.60
C GLU A 35 -7.86 -26.73 56.92
N LYS A 36 -7.98 -25.71 57.80
CA LYS A 36 -8.79 -25.82 59.04
C LYS A 36 -9.02 -24.45 59.75
N PRO A 37 -10.06 -24.35 60.62
CA PRO A 37 -10.67 -23.09 61.09
C PRO A 37 -10.54 -22.82 62.61
N ALA A 38 -11.09 -21.69 63.10
CA ALA A 38 -12.01 -21.55 64.26
C ALA A 38 -11.76 -20.38 65.24
N SER A 39 -12.89 -19.98 65.86
CA SER A 39 -13.15 -19.14 67.07
C SER A 39 -13.51 -17.67 66.76
N SER A 40 -14.73 -17.13 66.97
CA SER A 40 -15.78 -17.25 68.03
C SER A 40 -15.25 -16.77 69.38
N ARG A 41 -15.81 -15.83 70.16
CA ARG A 41 -17.12 -15.18 70.35
C ARG A 41 -16.85 -13.98 71.30
N MET A 42 -17.72 -12.97 71.32
CA MET A 42 -18.49 -12.52 72.52
C MET A 42 -18.90 -11.04 72.50
N ALA A 43 -20.03 -10.83 73.17
CA ALA A 43 -20.58 -9.59 73.74
C ALA A 43 -21.48 -8.74 72.84
N ALA A 44 -22.74 -9.17 72.81
CA ALA A 44 -23.90 -8.34 72.54
C ALA A 44 -24.10 -7.32 73.66
N MET A 45 -24.30 -6.04 73.31
CA MET A 45 -25.24 -5.11 73.98
C MET A 45 -25.19 -3.74 73.30
N SER A 46 -26.00 -3.55 72.26
CA SER A 46 -26.90 -2.39 72.16
C SER A 46 -27.87 -2.63 71.01
N LEU A 47 -29.02 -3.20 71.36
CA LEU A 47 -30.20 -3.17 70.53
C LEU A 47 -30.60 -1.72 70.24
N LEU A 48 -31.27 -1.51 69.11
CA LEU A 48 -32.01 -0.29 68.75
C LEU A 48 -31.24 0.92 68.14
N ARG A 49 -30.30 0.70 67.21
CA ARG A 49 -29.96 1.76 66.21
C ARG A 49 -29.25 1.29 64.93
N GLN A 50 -29.42 0.03 64.53
CA GLN A 50 -28.60 -0.61 63.49
C GLN A 50 -29.34 -1.05 62.22
N SER A 51 -30.52 -0.52 61.93
CA SER A 51 -31.24 -0.82 60.67
C SER A 51 -31.16 0.28 59.60
N LEU A 52 -30.47 1.40 59.84
CA LEU A 52 -30.42 2.52 58.88
C LEU A 52 -29.03 2.96 58.40
N TYR A 53 -27.94 2.39 58.92
CA TYR A 53 -26.57 2.79 58.55
C TYR A 53 -25.77 1.75 57.75
N LEU A 54 -26.33 0.58 57.47
CA LEU A 54 -25.72 -0.44 56.59
C LEU A 54 -26.23 -0.41 55.15
N LEU A 55 -27.03 0.59 54.77
CA LEU A 55 -27.48 0.81 53.39
C LEU A 55 -26.69 1.92 52.66
N PHE A 56 -25.69 2.54 53.30
CA PHE A 56 -24.94 3.66 52.70
C PHE A 56 -23.43 3.43 52.59
N LEU A 57 -22.93 2.22 52.86
CA LEU A 57 -21.48 1.91 52.83
C LEU A 57 -21.13 0.70 51.94
N PHE A 58 -22.01 0.34 51.01
CA PHE A 58 -21.79 -0.70 49.98
C PHE A 58 -22.12 -0.21 48.56
N LEU A 59 -21.92 1.07 48.27
CA LEU A 59 -21.99 1.61 46.90
C LEU A 59 -20.77 2.46 46.54
N SER A 60 -19.58 1.92 46.83
CA SER A 60 -18.33 2.39 46.23
C SER A 60 -17.47 1.21 45.80
N VAL A 61 -18.10 0.24 45.13
CA VAL A 61 -17.37 -0.50 44.10
C VAL A 61 -17.40 0.42 42.89
N SER A 62 -16.32 1.18 42.70
CA SER A 62 -16.05 1.80 41.42
C SER A 62 -16.00 0.68 40.39
N LEU A 63 -17.12 0.47 39.69
CA LEU A 63 -17.13 -0.22 38.41
C LEU A 63 -15.95 0.35 37.60
N PRO A 64 -15.08 -0.47 37.01
CA PRO A 64 -14.15 0.05 36.02
C PRO A 64 -15.00 0.82 35.01
N SER A 65 -14.72 2.11 34.88
CA SER A 65 -15.37 2.97 33.89
C SER A 65 -15.38 2.17 32.58
N PRO A 66 -16.54 1.96 31.92
CA PRO A 66 -16.55 1.29 30.63
C PRO A 66 -15.59 2.08 29.75
N ALA A 67 -14.45 1.46 29.41
CA ALA A 67 -13.37 2.07 28.64
C ALA A 67 -14.02 2.92 27.56
N ALA A 68 -13.87 4.24 27.69
CA ALA A 68 -14.62 5.23 26.93
C ALA A 68 -14.69 4.73 25.49
N ILE A 69 -15.90 4.45 25.01
CA ILE A 69 -16.09 3.94 23.65
C ILE A 69 -15.50 5.01 22.75
N SER A 70 -14.32 4.76 22.19
CA SER A 70 -13.73 5.69 21.23
C SER A 70 -14.75 5.88 20.13
N ALA A 71 -15.23 7.11 19.96
CA ALA A 71 -16.12 7.48 18.87
C ALA A 71 -15.48 7.18 17.50
N HIS A 72 -14.15 7.01 17.49
CA HIS A 72 -13.34 6.71 16.32
C HIS A 72 -12.54 5.40 16.51
N PRO A 73 -13.12 4.22 16.26
CA PRO A 73 -12.46 2.94 16.47
C PRO A 73 -11.22 2.73 15.58
N PHE A 74 -11.16 3.27 14.36
CA PHE A 74 -9.96 3.19 13.51
C PHE A 74 -8.80 4.01 14.07
N LEU A 75 -9.10 5.07 14.82
CA LEU A 75 -8.09 5.94 15.45
C LEU A 75 -7.68 5.47 16.86
N ASP A 76 -8.35 4.44 17.39
CA ASP A 76 -8.03 3.84 18.69
C ASP A 76 -6.66 3.14 18.64
N ARG A 77 -5.74 3.57 19.51
CA ARG A 77 -4.37 3.03 19.58
C ARG A 77 -4.21 1.94 20.65
N GLU A 78 -5.28 1.57 21.36
CA GLU A 78 -5.26 0.48 22.33
C GLU A 78 -4.79 -0.84 21.71
N ARG A 79 -4.16 -1.67 22.54
CA ARG A 79 -3.66 -3.00 22.18
C ARG A 79 -4.21 -4.04 23.18
N PRO A 80 -4.69 -5.21 22.72
CA PRO A 80 -4.77 -5.65 21.31
C PRO A 80 -5.81 -4.87 20.49
N ILE A 81 -5.62 -4.81 19.17
CA ILE A 81 -6.54 -4.12 18.26
C ILE A 81 -7.92 -4.78 18.34
N ARG A 82 -8.96 -3.98 18.60
CA ARG A 82 -10.36 -4.44 18.71
C ARG A 82 -11.02 -4.53 17.33
N TRP A 83 -10.59 -5.52 16.52
CA TRP A 83 -11.03 -5.70 15.13
C TRP A 83 -12.54 -5.72 14.92
N SER A 84 -13.30 -6.27 15.87
CA SER A 84 -14.77 -6.35 15.81
C SER A 84 -15.48 -4.98 15.82
N ARG A 85 -14.78 -3.90 16.19
CA ARG A 85 -15.32 -2.52 16.18
C ARG A 85 -15.01 -1.76 14.90
N LEU A 86 -14.14 -2.29 14.04
CA LEU A 86 -13.69 -1.65 12.82
C LEU A 86 -14.66 -1.99 11.67
N THR A 87 -15.85 -1.42 11.72
CA THR A 87 -16.90 -1.67 10.72
C THR A 87 -16.81 -0.68 9.55
N PRO A 88 -17.25 -1.04 8.33
CA PRO A 88 -17.13 -0.18 7.15
C PRO A 88 -17.73 1.21 7.31
N ASP A 89 -18.83 1.36 8.07
CA ASP A 89 -19.49 2.64 8.32
C ASP A 89 -18.65 3.62 9.16
N LYS A 90 -17.69 3.11 9.94
CA LYS A 90 -16.79 3.95 10.77
C LYS A 90 -15.56 4.44 10.03
N LEU A 91 -15.20 3.78 8.92
CA LEU A 91 -13.96 4.08 8.21
C LEU A 91 -13.91 5.53 7.73
N GLU A 92 -14.94 5.98 7.00
CA GLU A 92 -14.92 7.32 6.42
C GLU A 92 -14.92 8.44 7.49
N PRO A 93 -15.81 8.45 8.50
CA PRO A 93 -15.77 9.46 9.57
C PRO A 93 -14.42 9.50 10.31
N ASP A 94 -13.84 8.34 10.62
CA ASP A 94 -12.58 8.26 11.36
C ASP A 94 -11.40 8.79 10.55
N ILE A 95 -11.34 8.44 9.27
CA ILE A 95 -10.28 8.92 8.37
C ILE A 95 -10.44 10.42 8.11
N GLN A 96 -11.67 10.95 8.03
CA GLN A 96 -11.91 12.39 7.97
C GLN A 96 -11.41 13.12 9.22
N GLU A 97 -11.71 12.60 10.42
CA GLU A 97 -11.21 13.18 11.66
C GLU A 97 -9.68 13.11 11.76
N ALA A 98 -9.06 12.02 11.32
CA ALA A 98 -7.61 11.91 11.26
C ALA A 98 -6.98 12.95 10.32
N MET A 99 -7.51 13.13 9.12
CA MET A 99 -7.06 14.17 8.20
C MET A 99 -7.23 15.57 8.78
N ARG A 100 -8.33 15.83 9.50
CA ARG A 100 -8.56 17.11 10.19
C ARG A 100 -7.51 17.36 11.27
N ARG A 101 -7.18 16.36 12.09
CA ARG A 101 -6.13 16.45 13.13
C ARG A 101 -4.75 16.66 12.52
N THR A 102 -4.40 15.91 11.48
CA THR A 102 -3.12 16.06 10.78
C THR A 102 -2.98 17.47 10.18
N ARG A 103 -4.05 18.00 9.57
CA ARG A 103 -4.07 19.38 9.05
C ARG A 103 -3.83 20.40 10.16
N ALA A 104 -4.51 20.27 11.29
CA ALA A 104 -4.32 21.17 12.43
C ALA A 104 -2.88 21.15 12.94
N SER A 105 -2.26 19.98 13.06
CA SER A 105 -0.84 19.86 13.44
C SER A 105 0.10 20.48 12.41
N VAL A 106 -0.16 20.29 11.11
CA VAL A 106 0.63 20.94 10.04
C VAL A 106 0.50 22.47 10.10
N GLU A 107 -0.70 22.98 10.34
CA GLU A 107 -0.93 24.43 10.50
C GLU A 107 -0.22 24.99 11.74
N GLU A 108 -0.17 24.24 12.83
CA GLU A 108 0.56 24.63 14.05
C GLU A 108 2.07 24.73 13.77
N ILE A 109 2.66 23.71 13.12
CA ILE A 109 4.07 23.73 12.71
C ILE A 109 4.34 24.92 11.80
N SER A 110 3.45 25.19 10.85
CA SER A 110 3.60 26.29 9.87
C SER A 110 3.57 27.70 10.49
N ARG A 111 3.19 27.83 11.77
CA ARG A 111 3.15 29.11 12.51
C ARG A 111 4.36 29.32 13.44
N LEU A 112 5.26 28.33 13.55
CA LEU A 112 6.42 28.43 14.43
C LEU A 112 7.33 29.59 14.04
N ARG A 113 7.76 30.36 15.05
CA ARG A 113 8.76 31.41 14.85
C ARG A 113 10.17 30.81 14.90
N PRO A 114 11.15 31.37 14.17
CA PRO A 114 12.50 30.80 14.12
C PRO A 114 13.09 30.50 15.50
N GLU A 115 12.96 31.42 16.45
CA GLU A 115 13.48 31.29 17.82
C GLU A 115 12.87 30.13 18.64
N GLU A 116 11.68 29.66 18.27
CA GLU A 116 10.97 28.57 18.95
C GLU A 116 11.29 27.20 18.36
N MET A 117 11.91 27.13 17.18
CA MET A 117 12.09 25.87 16.43
C MET A 117 13.07 24.93 17.13
N THR A 118 12.58 23.75 17.50
CA THR A 118 13.34 22.58 17.93
C THR A 118 13.07 21.41 16.99
N TYR A 119 13.83 20.32 17.09
CA TYR A 119 13.54 19.13 16.30
C TYR A 119 12.13 18.60 16.61
N GLU A 120 11.76 18.59 17.89
CA GLU A 120 10.56 17.98 18.43
C GLU A 120 9.28 18.69 17.99
N ASN A 121 9.31 20.03 17.89
CA ASN A 121 8.15 20.81 17.45
C ASN A 121 8.12 21.06 15.92
N THR A 122 9.17 20.72 15.19
CA THR A 122 9.21 20.80 13.71
C THR A 122 9.14 19.42 13.07
N PHE A 123 10.29 18.79 12.80
CA PHE A 123 10.37 17.50 12.12
C PHE A 123 9.74 16.37 12.95
N GLY A 124 9.99 16.31 14.27
CA GLY A 124 9.37 15.34 15.16
C GLY A 124 7.85 15.50 15.28
N ALA A 125 7.35 16.74 15.22
CA ALA A 125 5.92 17.01 15.19
C ALA A 125 5.30 16.63 13.83
N LEU A 126 6.01 16.91 12.73
CA LEU A 126 5.59 16.54 11.38
C LEU A 126 5.47 15.01 11.25
N GLU A 127 6.45 14.25 11.75
CA GLU A 127 6.42 12.79 11.79
C GLU A 127 5.17 12.26 12.50
N LYS A 128 4.88 12.83 13.68
CA LYS A 128 3.75 12.44 14.52
C LYS A 128 2.41 12.90 13.97
N SER A 129 2.38 13.98 13.19
CA SER A 129 1.14 14.63 12.70
C SER A 129 0.23 13.67 11.96
N ASN A 130 0.80 12.70 11.23
CA ASN A 130 0.07 11.75 10.40
C ASN A 130 -0.04 10.34 11.00
N GLY A 131 0.37 10.15 12.26
CA GLY A 131 0.42 8.83 12.91
C GLY A 131 -0.95 8.16 12.98
N LEU A 132 -1.98 8.91 13.40
CA LEU A 132 -3.36 8.40 13.49
C LEU A 132 -3.94 8.02 12.13
N LEU A 133 -3.71 8.85 11.10
CA LEU A 133 -4.20 8.59 9.76
C LEU A 133 -3.52 7.36 9.14
N THR A 134 -2.20 7.25 9.30
CA THR A 134 -1.42 6.09 8.84
C THR A 134 -1.91 4.82 9.53
N GLU A 135 -2.01 4.82 10.85
CA GLU A 135 -2.46 3.65 11.61
C GLU A 135 -3.90 3.25 11.25
N GLY A 136 -4.81 4.21 11.10
CA GLY A 136 -6.19 3.98 10.68
C GLY A 136 -6.29 3.37 9.28
N MET A 137 -5.55 3.91 8.31
CA MET A 137 -5.49 3.34 6.96
C MET A 137 -4.87 1.94 6.95
N CYS A 138 -3.82 1.69 7.73
CA CYS A 138 -3.23 0.35 7.86
C CYS A 138 -4.26 -0.68 8.34
N LYS A 139 -5.04 -0.35 9.39
CA LYS A 139 -6.12 -1.22 9.88
C LYS A 139 -7.16 -1.49 8.79
N ALA A 140 -7.55 -0.47 8.03
CA ALA A 140 -8.49 -0.61 6.92
C ALA A 140 -7.96 -1.51 5.80
N TYR A 141 -6.69 -1.40 5.43
CA TYR A 141 -6.05 -2.28 4.45
C TYR A 141 -5.96 -3.73 4.93
N VAL A 142 -5.65 -3.96 6.21
CA VAL A 142 -5.66 -5.30 6.79
C VAL A 142 -7.05 -5.93 6.69
N LEU A 143 -8.10 -5.19 7.04
CA LEU A 143 -9.49 -5.67 6.88
C LEU A 143 -9.84 -5.93 5.42
N LYS A 144 -9.46 -5.04 4.50
CA LYS A 144 -9.69 -5.23 3.06
C LYS A 144 -9.01 -6.51 2.56
N SER A 145 -7.85 -6.85 3.10
CA SER A 145 -7.10 -8.04 2.71
C SER A 145 -7.64 -9.34 3.32
N LEU A 146 -8.15 -9.32 4.55
CA LEU A 146 -8.51 -10.52 5.31
C LEU A 146 -10.01 -10.77 5.44
N CYS A 147 -10.83 -9.72 5.33
CA CYS A 147 -12.26 -9.71 5.59
C CYS A 147 -12.99 -8.85 4.53
N ASP A 148 -12.66 -9.08 3.25
CA ASP A 148 -13.16 -8.28 2.14
C ASP A 148 -14.69 -8.36 2.01
N SER A 149 -15.34 -7.21 1.81
CA SER A 149 -16.81 -7.08 1.66
C SER A 149 -17.15 -5.97 0.67
N GLY A 150 -18.36 -6.00 0.10
CA GLY A 150 -18.81 -4.96 -0.84
C GLY A 150 -18.85 -3.58 -0.20
N GLU A 151 -19.29 -3.50 1.06
CA GLU A 151 -19.35 -2.27 1.86
C GLU A 151 -17.95 -1.74 2.15
N LEU A 152 -17.01 -2.61 2.53
CA LEU A 152 -15.63 -2.20 2.80
C LEU A 152 -14.92 -1.72 1.54
N ARG A 153 -15.13 -2.37 0.39
CA ARG A 153 -14.60 -1.91 -0.90
C ARG A 153 -15.12 -0.51 -1.23
N LYS A 154 -16.44 -0.30 -1.13
CA LYS A 154 -17.05 1.01 -1.38
C LYS A 154 -16.50 2.10 -0.45
N ALA A 155 -16.32 1.80 0.84
CA ALA A 155 -15.73 2.73 1.78
C ALA A 155 -14.26 3.04 1.42
N MET A 156 -13.45 2.03 1.08
CA MET A 156 -12.06 2.19 0.65
C MET A 156 -11.93 2.99 -0.65
N ASP A 157 -12.80 2.77 -1.63
CA ASP A 157 -12.81 3.49 -2.90
C ASP A 157 -13.17 4.98 -2.71
N SER A 158 -13.95 5.31 -1.67
CA SER A 158 -14.22 6.70 -1.23
C SER A 158 -13.01 7.33 -0.53
N VAL A 159 -12.41 6.65 0.46
CA VAL A 159 -11.41 7.27 1.34
C VAL A 159 -10.00 7.28 0.78
N ALA A 160 -9.56 6.21 0.10
CA ALA A 160 -8.15 6.06 -0.28
C ALA A 160 -7.67 7.16 -1.26
N PRO A 161 -8.44 7.56 -2.29
CA PRO A 161 -8.06 8.67 -3.15
C PRO A 161 -7.97 10.01 -2.39
N ARG A 162 -8.88 10.26 -1.44
CA ARG A 162 -8.92 11.49 -0.64
C ARG A 162 -7.71 11.59 0.30
N VAL A 163 -7.34 10.48 0.94
CA VAL A 163 -6.13 10.41 1.77
C VAL A 163 -4.88 10.65 0.93
N SER A 164 -4.78 10.04 -0.25
CA SER A 164 -3.64 10.26 -1.15
C SER A 164 -3.52 11.73 -1.57
N ALA A 165 -4.63 12.37 -1.94
CA ALA A 165 -4.66 13.79 -2.28
C ALA A 165 -4.29 14.67 -1.09
N PHE A 166 -4.79 14.35 0.11
CA PHE A 166 -4.46 15.05 1.34
C PHE A 166 -2.96 14.98 1.66
N LEU A 167 -2.36 13.79 1.65
CA LEU A 167 -0.93 13.64 1.93
C LEU A 167 -0.06 14.35 0.88
N SER A 168 -0.44 14.31 -0.40
CA SER A 168 0.23 15.08 -1.44
C SER A 168 0.12 16.59 -1.21
N SER A 169 -1.00 17.08 -0.66
CA SER A 169 -1.13 18.50 -0.34
C SER A 169 -0.19 18.98 0.77
N VAL A 170 0.18 18.10 1.72
CA VAL A 170 1.10 18.45 2.81
C VAL A 170 2.51 18.71 2.27
N THR A 171 3.03 17.88 1.37
CA THR A 171 4.36 18.08 0.76
C THR A 171 4.40 19.25 -0.24
N LYS A 172 3.24 19.75 -0.65
CA LYS A 172 3.06 20.91 -1.54
C LYS A 172 2.79 22.22 -0.77
N ASP A 173 2.58 22.16 0.54
CA ASP A 173 2.30 23.33 1.38
C ASP A 173 3.54 24.24 1.49
N GLN A 174 3.42 25.45 0.94
CA GLN A 174 4.50 26.43 0.90
C GLN A 174 4.77 27.11 2.24
N ALA A 175 3.75 27.24 3.10
CA ALA A 175 3.94 27.78 4.43
C ALA A 175 4.74 26.80 5.28
N LEU A 176 4.35 25.51 5.24
CA LEU A 176 5.11 24.45 5.88
C LEU A 176 6.54 24.36 5.33
N TRP A 177 6.71 24.40 4.00
CA TRP A 177 8.04 24.34 3.38
C TRP A 177 8.97 25.45 3.86
N LYS A 178 8.47 26.68 3.99
CA LYS A 178 9.24 27.81 4.49
C LYS A 178 9.71 27.59 5.93
N VAL A 179 8.84 27.06 6.79
CA VAL A 179 9.20 26.71 8.16
C VAL A 179 10.26 25.61 8.19
N LEU A 180 10.08 24.54 7.41
CA LEU A 180 11.02 23.40 7.40
C LEU A 180 12.42 23.80 6.91
N LYS A 181 12.53 24.69 5.91
CA LYS A 181 13.83 25.23 5.49
C LYS A 181 14.52 26.01 6.62
N THR A 182 13.78 26.88 7.27
CA THR A 182 14.30 27.67 8.40
C THR A 182 14.72 26.76 9.57
N ALA A 183 13.92 25.72 9.85
CA ALA A 183 14.22 24.74 10.87
C ALA A 183 15.47 23.91 10.53
N GLU A 184 15.61 23.44 9.28
CA GLU A 184 16.79 22.70 8.82
C GLU A 184 18.08 23.51 9.03
N GLU A 185 18.11 24.78 8.61
CA GLU A 185 19.27 25.65 8.77
C GLU A 185 19.69 25.82 10.23
N ARG A 186 18.71 26.00 11.14
CA ARG A 186 18.95 26.17 12.57
C ARG A 186 19.38 24.86 13.23
N LEU A 187 18.68 23.76 12.93
CA LEU A 187 18.92 22.47 13.57
C LEU A 187 20.24 21.84 13.15
N ARG A 188 20.79 22.19 11.97
CA ARG A 188 22.15 21.80 11.56
C ARG A 188 23.24 22.27 12.51
N GLN A 189 22.98 23.31 13.30
CA GLN A 189 23.90 23.84 14.31
C GLN A 189 23.72 23.20 15.69
N THR A 190 22.75 22.29 15.83
CA THR A 190 22.40 21.62 17.09
C THR A 190 22.86 20.17 17.10
N HIS A 191 22.85 19.54 18.27
CA HIS A 191 23.16 18.11 18.40
C HIS A 191 21.92 17.27 18.10
N LEU A 192 21.83 16.75 16.87
CA LEU A 192 20.81 15.78 16.45
C LEU A 192 21.35 14.35 16.53
N THR A 193 20.51 13.38 16.89
CA THR A 193 20.88 11.97 16.74
C THR A 193 20.99 11.60 15.25
N PRO A 194 21.72 10.52 14.90
CA PRO A 194 21.82 10.06 13.51
C PRO A 194 20.45 9.83 12.85
N GLU A 195 19.48 9.28 13.59
CA GLU A 195 18.12 9.01 13.13
C GLU A 195 17.36 10.31 12.86
N GLN A 196 17.45 11.29 13.76
CA GLN A 196 16.83 12.60 13.61
C GLN A 196 17.37 13.34 12.40
N LYS A 197 18.70 13.36 12.23
CA LYS A 197 19.35 13.95 11.05
C LYS A 197 18.88 13.28 9.76
N ARG A 198 18.82 11.94 9.75
CA ARG A 198 18.37 11.19 8.58
C ARG A 198 16.91 11.46 8.25
N TYR A 199 16.03 11.52 9.25
CA TYR A 199 14.62 11.85 9.04
C TYR A 199 14.44 13.26 8.48
N MET A 200 15.18 14.24 9.03
CA MET A 200 15.21 15.61 8.52
C MET A 200 15.63 15.65 7.04
N GLU A 201 16.74 15.01 6.68
CA GLU A 201 17.23 14.94 5.29
C GLU A 201 16.19 14.32 4.33
N LEU A 202 15.60 13.19 4.72
CA LEU A 202 14.57 12.52 3.91
C LEU A 202 13.30 13.37 3.76
N SER A 203 12.89 14.03 4.83
CA SER A 203 11.72 14.93 4.82
C SER A 203 11.96 16.09 3.87
N MET A 204 13.10 16.77 3.98
CA MET A 204 13.44 17.89 3.10
C MET A 204 13.51 17.46 1.64
N GLN A 205 14.10 16.29 1.36
CA GLN A 205 14.17 15.77 0.01
C GLN A 205 12.78 15.40 -0.57
N SER A 206 11.90 14.81 0.24
CA SER A 206 10.52 14.50 -0.18
C SER A 206 9.76 15.75 -0.63
N PHE A 207 9.92 16.88 0.07
CA PHE A 207 9.32 18.16 -0.34
C PHE A 207 9.93 18.65 -1.67
N ARG A 208 11.26 18.60 -1.83
CA ARG A 208 11.93 18.98 -3.09
C ARG A 208 11.46 18.15 -4.28
N ASP A 209 11.34 16.84 -4.10
CA ASP A 209 10.87 15.92 -5.14
C ASP A 209 9.41 16.15 -5.55
N ASN A 210 8.63 16.81 -4.69
CA ASN A 210 7.27 17.27 -4.95
C ASN A 210 7.21 18.74 -5.40
N GLY A 211 8.36 19.33 -5.75
CA GLY A 211 8.46 20.66 -6.33
C GLY A 211 8.36 21.80 -5.32
N ALA A 212 8.60 21.57 -4.03
CA ALA A 212 8.45 22.61 -3.02
C ALA A 212 9.36 23.83 -3.25
N ASP A 213 10.55 23.64 -3.84
CA ASP A 213 11.48 24.71 -4.21
C ASP A 213 11.20 25.37 -5.57
N LEU A 214 10.24 24.84 -6.35
CA LEU A 214 9.95 25.40 -7.67
C LEU A 214 9.19 26.73 -7.57
N PRO A 215 9.44 27.67 -8.50
CA PRO A 215 8.60 28.84 -8.71
C PRO A 215 7.12 28.47 -8.98
N PRO A 216 6.16 29.39 -8.70
CA PRO A 216 4.73 29.10 -8.83
C PRO A 216 4.29 28.54 -10.19
N ASP A 217 4.83 29.05 -11.29
CA ASP A 217 4.56 28.59 -12.66
C ASP A 217 5.04 27.15 -12.88
N LYS A 218 6.27 26.84 -12.45
CA LYS A 218 6.84 25.49 -12.54
C LYS A 218 6.13 24.49 -11.64
N ARG A 219 5.66 24.89 -10.46
CA ARG A 219 4.82 24.05 -9.59
C ARG A 219 3.47 23.74 -10.24
N ALA A 220 2.80 24.76 -10.80
CA ALA A 220 1.55 24.55 -11.51
C ALA A 220 1.71 23.57 -12.68
N ARG A 221 2.85 23.65 -13.40
CA ARG A 221 3.19 22.68 -14.44
C ARG A 221 3.44 21.28 -13.88
N LEU A 222 4.20 21.16 -12.78
CA LEU A 222 4.43 19.86 -12.12
C LEU A 222 3.12 19.19 -11.71
N GLU A 223 2.18 19.95 -11.14
CA GLU A 223 0.85 19.44 -10.78
C GLU A 223 0.02 19.03 -12.01
N ALA A 224 0.12 19.77 -13.12
CA ALA A 224 -0.51 19.39 -14.38
C ALA A 224 0.07 18.07 -14.90
N ILE A 225 1.40 17.92 -14.87
CA ILE A 225 2.08 16.68 -15.26
C ILE A 225 1.64 15.51 -14.39
N ASP A 226 1.53 15.67 -13.06
CA ASP A 226 1.05 14.61 -12.17
C ASP A 226 -0.38 14.14 -12.53
N ARG A 227 -1.27 15.08 -12.88
CA ARG A 227 -2.63 14.77 -13.34
C ARG A 227 -2.63 14.08 -14.70
N GLU A 228 -1.86 14.61 -15.66
CA GLU A 228 -1.71 14.05 -17.01
C GLU A 228 -1.14 12.63 -16.94
N LEU A 229 -0.10 12.38 -16.14
CA LEU A 229 0.47 11.05 -15.91
C LEU A 229 -0.54 10.07 -15.31
N THR A 230 -1.36 10.52 -14.36
CA THR A 230 -2.41 9.70 -13.75
C THR A 230 -3.43 9.27 -14.79
N LEU A 231 -3.92 10.21 -15.61
CA LEU A 231 -4.87 9.94 -16.68
C LEU A 231 -4.26 9.05 -17.77
N ALA A 232 -3.03 9.34 -18.21
CA ALA A 232 -2.33 8.54 -19.20
C ALA A 232 -2.11 7.10 -18.73
N SER A 233 -1.74 6.90 -17.46
CA SER A 233 -1.59 5.58 -16.86
C SER A 233 -2.92 4.82 -16.79
N GLN A 234 -4.04 5.51 -16.51
CA GLN A 234 -5.38 4.92 -16.57
C GLN A 234 -5.75 4.51 -17.99
N ARG A 235 -5.55 5.40 -18.98
CA ARG A 235 -5.82 5.10 -20.40
C ARG A 235 -4.99 3.91 -20.89
N PHE A 236 -3.70 3.87 -20.57
CA PHE A 236 -2.82 2.74 -20.90
C PHE A 236 -3.37 1.42 -20.35
N ASN A 237 -3.72 1.40 -19.05
CA ASN A 237 -4.28 0.20 -18.42
C ASN A 237 -5.60 -0.23 -19.08
N ASN A 238 -6.50 0.70 -19.39
CA ASN A 238 -7.78 0.39 -20.04
C ASN A 238 -7.56 -0.21 -21.44
N LEU A 239 -6.74 0.46 -22.27
CA LEU A 239 -6.40 -0.03 -23.61
C LEU A 239 -5.76 -1.42 -23.57
N TYR A 240 -4.81 -1.63 -22.66
CA TYR A 240 -4.18 -2.93 -22.50
C TYR A 240 -5.16 -4.02 -22.04
N MET A 241 -6.06 -3.70 -21.11
CA MET A 241 -7.07 -4.65 -20.64
C MET A 241 -8.10 -4.98 -21.72
N ASP A 242 -8.48 -4.01 -22.55
CA ASP A 242 -9.41 -4.23 -23.66
C ASP A 242 -8.73 -4.99 -24.80
N ALA A 243 -7.46 -4.72 -25.10
CA ALA A 243 -6.63 -5.54 -25.99
C ALA A 243 -6.57 -6.98 -25.49
N ARG A 244 -6.29 -7.20 -24.21
CA ARG A 244 -6.23 -8.53 -23.58
C ARG A 244 -7.55 -9.28 -23.67
N LYS A 245 -8.69 -8.61 -23.46
CA LYS A 245 -10.03 -9.23 -23.53
C LYS A 245 -10.45 -9.55 -24.96
N SER A 246 -10.12 -8.69 -25.90
CA SER A 246 -10.46 -8.84 -27.33
C SER A 246 -9.51 -9.80 -28.05
N TRP A 247 -8.29 -10.00 -27.54
CA TRP A 247 -7.32 -10.91 -28.12
C TRP A 247 -7.84 -12.34 -28.08
N THR A 248 -7.93 -12.93 -29.27
CA THR A 248 -8.24 -14.33 -29.47
C THR A 248 -7.44 -14.86 -30.64
N TRP A 249 -6.99 -16.10 -30.55
CA TRP A 249 -6.40 -16.82 -31.66
C TRP A 249 -7.22 -18.09 -31.91
N THR A 250 -7.74 -18.27 -33.13
CA THR A 250 -8.63 -19.39 -33.46
C THR A 250 -8.00 -20.27 -34.53
N VAL A 251 -7.84 -21.55 -34.20
CA VAL A 251 -7.34 -22.57 -35.12
C VAL A 251 -8.49 -23.46 -35.54
N ARG A 252 -8.58 -23.75 -36.84
CA ARG A 252 -9.61 -24.62 -37.44
C ARG A 252 -9.06 -25.99 -37.84
N ASP A 253 -7.76 -26.06 -38.13
CA ASP A 253 -7.09 -27.30 -38.48
C ASP A 253 -6.53 -28.00 -37.23
N ALA A 254 -7.08 -29.17 -36.93
CA ALA A 254 -6.64 -30.00 -35.81
C ALA A 254 -5.18 -30.47 -35.96
N ALA A 255 -4.67 -30.62 -37.19
CA ALA A 255 -3.32 -31.10 -37.45
C ALA A 255 -2.26 -30.12 -36.93
N LEU A 256 -2.56 -28.82 -36.90
CA LEU A 256 -1.69 -27.79 -36.32
C LEU A 256 -1.55 -27.92 -34.80
N LEU A 257 -2.49 -28.58 -34.13
CA LEU A 257 -2.56 -28.72 -32.67
C LEU A 257 -1.97 -30.06 -32.17
N GLU A 258 -1.29 -30.82 -33.04
CA GLU A 258 -0.67 -32.10 -32.69
C GLU A 258 0.32 -31.94 -31.51
N GLY A 259 0.18 -32.78 -30.49
CA GLY A 259 1.06 -32.80 -29.30
C GLY A 259 0.51 -32.04 -28.09
N ILE A 260 -0.53 -31.21 -28.26
CA ILE A 260 -1.22 -30.54 -27.16
C ILE A 260 -2.11 -31.55 -26.41
N ASP A 261 -2.14 -31.46 -25.08
CA ASP A 261 -2.93 -32.35 -24.23
C ASP A 261 -4.44 -32.18 -24.43
N GLY A 262 -5.19 -33.27 -24.27
CA GLY A 262 -6.63 -33.30 -24.51
C GLY A 262 -7.41 -32.32 -23.63
N SER A 263 -6.97 -32.07 -22.39
CA SER A 263 -7.59 -31.09 -21.49
C SER A 263 -7.48 -29.66 -22.01
N ALA A 264 -6.31 -29.24 -22.49
CA ALA A 264 -6.12 -27.93 -23.09
C ALA A 264 -6.97 -27.78 -24.37
N LEU A 265 -7.04 -28.81 -25.22
CA LEU A 265 -7.87 -28.79 -26.43
C LEU A 265 -9.36 -28.74 -26.11
N GLN A 266 -9.84 -29.44 -25.09
CA GLN A 266 -11.23 -29.34 -24.65
C GLN A 266 -11.58 -27.94 -24.14
N GLN A 267 -10.67 -27.31 -23.38
CA GLN A 267 -10.87 -25.93 -22.92
C GLN A 267 -10.96 -24.95 -24.11
N ALA A 268 -10.04 -25.04 -25.06
CA ALA A 268 -10.05 -24.18 -26.25
C ALA A 268 -11.27 -24.46 -27.16
N ARG A 269 -11.73 -25.71 -27.24
CA ARG A 269 -12.97 -26.09 -27.94
C ARG A 269 -14.21 -25.50 -27.28
N LYS A 270 -14.31 -25.56 -25.95
CA LYS A 270 -15.42 -24.94 -25.20
C LYS A 270 -15.45 -23.44 -25.42
N GLU A 271 -14.28 -22.81 -25.41
CA GLU A 271 -14.15 -21.37 -25.61
C GLU A 271 -14.51 -20.93 -27.04
N PHE A 272 -14.16 -21.77 -28.03
CA PHE A 272 -14.61 -21.62 -29.41
C PHE A 272 -16.14 -21.68 -29.54
N LEU A 273 -16.77 -22.73 -29.01
CA LEU A 273 -18.24 -22.90 -29.06
C LEU A 273 -18.98 -21.76 -28.36
N ARG A 274 -18.41 -21.24 -27.26
CA ARG A 274 -18.98 -20.09 -26.53
C ARG A 274 -19.00 -18.82 -27.38
N ARG A 275 -17.96 -18.58 -28.18
CA ARG A 275 -17.86 -17.39 -29.07
C ARG A 275 -18.57 -17.57 -30.41
N HIS A 276 -18.76 -18.79 -30.85
CA HIS A 276 -19.39 -19.13 -32.12
C HIS A 276 -20.62 -20.03 -31.89
N PRO A 277 -21.69 -19.50 -31.25
CA PRO A 277 -22.89 -20.29 -30.98
C PRO A 277 -23.50 -20.78 -32.29
N GLY A 278 -23.87 -22.07 -32.33
CA GLY A 278 -24.48 -22.71 -33.50
C GLY A 278 -23.49 -23.21 -34.56
N GLN A 279 -22.18 -23.01 -34.41
CA GLN A 279 -21.19 -23.67 -35.28
C GLN A 279 -20.87 -25.09 -34.80
N SER A 280 -21.01 -26.06 -35.72
CA SER A 280 -20.65 -27.47 -35.51
C SER A 280 -19.22 -27.80 -35.97
N ASP A 281 -18.61 -26.95 -36.81
CA ASP A 281 -17.28 -27.18 -37.38
C ASP A 281 -16.18 -27.30 -36.31
N PRO A 282 -15.11 -28.08 -36.54
CA PRO A 282 -13.95 -28.12 -35.67
C PRO A 282 -13.30 -26.72 -35.56
N GLY A 283 -12.77 -26.42 -34.37
CA GLY A 283 -12.37 -25.07 -34.00
C GLY A 283 -11.97 -24.99 -32.54
N TRP A 284 -10.85 -24.29 -32.29
CA TRP A 284 -10.24 -24.09 -30.98
C TRP A 284 -9.86 -22.62 -30.85
N THR A 285 -10.43 -21.94 -29.85
CA THR A 285 -10.13 -20.54 -29.59
C THR A 285 -9.31 -20.44 -28.32
N PHE A 286 -8.18 -19.78 -28.44
CA PHE A 286 -7.22 -19.50 -27.40
C PHE A 286 -7.33 -18.02 -27.00
N THR A 287 -7.29 -17.76 -25.70
CA THR A 287 -7.28 -16.40 -25.13
C THR A 287 -5.96 -16.17 -24.42
N LEU A 288 -5.57 -14.91 -24.21
CA LEU A 288 -4.25 -14.60 -23.64
C LEU A 288 -4.03 -15.25 -22.26
N ASP A 289 -5.12 -15.40 -21.51
CA ASP A 289 -5.14 -15.83 -20.10
C ASP A 289 -5.33 -17.33 -19.93
N SER A 290 -5.58 -18.08 -21.00
CA SER A 290 -5.86 -19.50 -20.88
C SER A 290 -4.57 -20.30 -20.70
N ALA A 291 -4.60 -21.28 -19.80
CA ALA A 291 -3.53 -22.27 -19.65
C ALA A 291 -3.29 -23.03 -20.98
N ALA A 292 -4.34 -23.21 -21.78
CA ALA A 292 -4.25 -23.80 -23.12
C ALA A 292 -3.31 -23.02 -24.06
N SER A 293 -3.28 -21.69 -24.01
CA SER A 293 -2.38 -20.88 -24.85
C SER A 293 -0.90 -21.07 -24.47
N ALA A 294 -0.59 -21.36 -23.21
CA ALA A 294 0.78 -21.70 -22.79
C ALA A 294 1.17 -23.09 -23.31
N ARG A 295 0.25 -24.06 -23.28
CA ARG A 295 0.46 -25.43 -23.76
C ARG A 295 0.80 -25.50 -25.24
N VAL A 296 0.26 -24.59 -26.06
CA VAL A 296 0.63 -24.48 -27.48
C VAL A 296 2.14 -24.23 -27.63
N MET A 297 2.70 -23.25 -26.91
CA MET A 297 4.14 -22.96 -26.97
C MET A 297 5.00 -24.11 -26.43
N GLU A 298 4.53 -24.82 -25.40
CA GLU A 298 5.28 -25.89 -24.74
C GLU A 298 5.23 -27.24 -25.48
N LYS A 299 4.10 -27.58 -26.11
CA LYS A 299 3.77 -28.97 -26.51
C LYS A 299 3.38 -29.12 -27.98
N ALA A 300 3.00 -28.06 -28.69
CA ALA A 300 2.66 -28.18 -30.10
C ALA A 300 3.89 -28.67 -30.88
N ARG A 301 3.73 -29.76 -31.63
CA ARG A 301 4.81 -30.37 -32.43
C ARG A 301 5.14 -29.52 -33.65
N ARG A 302 4.11 -28.96 -34.30
CA ARG A 302 4.24 -28.12 -35.49
C ARG A 302 4.79 -26.75 -35.13
N GLU A 303 5.86 -26.34 -35.79
CA GLU A 303 6.47 -25.02 -35.61
C GLU A 303 5.52 -23.90 -36.01
N GLU A 304 4.82 -24.06 -37.13
CA GLU A 304 3.84 -23.11 -37.68
C GLU A 304 2.84 -22.64 -36.62
N CYS A 305 2.34 -23.58 -35.82
CA CYS A 305 1.39 -23.32 -34.73
C CYS A 305 2.00 -22.45 -33.61
N ARG A 306 3.24 -22.73 -33.21
CA ARG A 306 3.95 -21.92 -32.20
C ARG A 306 4.29 -20.53 -32.73
N LYS A 307 4.73 -20.46 -34.00
CA LYS A 307 5.06 -19.21 -34.68
C LYS A 307 3.83 -18.33 -34.80
N ASP A 308 2.73 -18.85 -35.30
CA ASP A 308 1.47 -18.11 -35.49
C ASP A 308 0.94 -17.56 -34.16
N LEU A 309 0.91 -18.38 -33.10
CA LEU A 309 0.58 -17.90 -31.76
C LEU A 309 1.54 -16.80 -31.27
N TRP A 310 2.84 -16.98 -31.48
CA TRP A 310 3.85 -16.01 -31.06
C TRP A 310 3.69 -14.66 -31.78
N GLU A 311 3.52 -14.68 -33.10
CA GLU A 311 3.30 -13.49 -33.94
C GLU A 311 2.01 -12.77 -33.52
N HIS A 312 0.92 -13.51 -33.31
CA HIS A 312 -0.32 -12.94 -32.80
C HIS A 312 -0.16 -12.30 -31.42
N ARG A 313 0.66 -12.86 -30.52
CA ARG A 313 0.98 -12.23 -29.23
C ARG A 313 1.81 -10.96 -29.38
N GLN A 314 2.70 -10.87 -30.38
CA GLN A 314 3.50 -9.65 -30.61
C GLN A 314 2.64 -8.48 -31.07
N SER A 315 1.48 -8.75 -31.69
CA SER A 315 0.51 -7.73 -32.09
C SER A 315 -0.45 -7.27 -30.98
N LEU A 316 -0.27 -7.74 -29.74
CA LEU A 316 -1.15 -7.35 -28.62
C LEU A 316 -1.05 -5.84 -28.35
N ALA A 317 -2.20 -5.21 -28.08
CA ALA A 317 -2.31 -3.79 -27.78
C ALA A 317 -1.76 -2.88 -28.91
N THR A 318 -2.04 -3.30 -30.15
CA THR A 318 -1.86 -2.53 -31.39
C THR A 318 -3.23 -2.26 -32.05
N GLY A 319 -3.26 -1.46 -33.12
CA GLY A 319 -4.50 -1.17 -33.87
C GLY A 319 -5.53 -0.40 -33.03
N ALA A 320 -6.74 -0.94 -32.90
CA ALA A 320 -7.83 -0.28 -32.17
C ALA A 320 -7.55 -0.11 -30.66
N CYS A 321 -6.63 -0.90 -30.10
CA CYS A 321 -6.18 -0.80 -28.71
C CYS A 321 -4.70 -0.39 -28.61
N ASP A 322 -4.22 0.41 -29.57
CA ASP A 322 -2.82 0.83 -29.63
C ASP A 322 -2.40 1.62 -28.37
N THR A 323 -1.39 1.09 -27.69
CA THR A 323 -0.82 1.70 -26.48
C THR A 323 0.43 2.54 -26.74
N GLU A 324 1.03 2.45 -27.92
CA GLU A 324 2.29 3.15 -28.24
C GLU A 324 2.20 4.67 -28.05
N PRO A 325 1.16 5.38 -28.54
CA PRO A 325 1.04 6.82 -28.35
C PRO A 325 0.97 7.21 -26.87
N VAL A 326 0.27 6.40 -26.06
CA VAL A 326 0.13 6.64 -24.61
C VAL A 326 1.47 6.41 -23.90
N ILE A 327 2.23 5.39 -24.30
CA ILE A 327 3.59 5.17 -23.77
C ILE A 327 4.48 6.39 -24.08
N ARG A 328 4.45 6.90 -25.31
CA ARG A 328 5.24 8.09 -25.70
C ARG A 328 4.88 9.33 -24.88
N GLU A 329 3.59 9.54 -24.64
CA GLU A 329 3.11 10.61 -23.74
C GLU A 329 3.64 10.44 -22.31
N ILE A 330 3.51 9.23 -21.73
CA ILE A 330 4.02 8.94 -20.38
C ILE A 330 5.54 9.19 -20.29
N LEU A 331 6.31 8.75 -21.30
CA LEU A 331 7.76 8.96 -21.33
C LEU A 331 8.11 10.45 -21.43
N SER A 332 7.40 11.21 -22.26
CA SER A 332 7.59 12.66 -22.39
C SER A 332 7.30 13.38 -21.07
N LEU A 333 6.17 13.08 -20.44
CA LEU A 333 5.76 13.67 -19.15
C LEU A 333 6.73 13.32 -18.02
N ARG A 334 7.19 12.07 -17.97
CA ARG A 334 8.21 11.63 -16.99
C ARG A 334 9.53 12.37 -17.18
N ARG A 335 9.98 12.55 -18.42
CA ARG A 335 11.18 13.34 -18.72
C ARG A 335 11.01 14.78 -18.26
N GLU A 336 9.90 15.43 -18.61
CA GLU A 336 9.63 16.82 -18.20
C GLU A 336 9.58 16.96 -16.67
N LYS A 337 8.91 16.04 -15.98
CA LYS A 337 8.86 16.01 -14.50
C LYS A 337 10.25 15.93 -13.89
N ALA A 338 11.10 15.03 -14.38
CA ALA A 338 12.46 14.87 -13.87
C ALA A 338 13.28 16.16 -14.02
N HIS A 339 13.24 16.78 -15.20
CA HIS A 339 13.94 18.03 -15.47
C HIS A 339 13.42 19.18 -14.61
N LEU A 340 12.10 19.29 -14.43
CA LEU A 340 11.51 20.29 -13.53
C LEU A 340 12.01 20.13 -12.10
N CYS A 341 12.13 18.89 -11.61
CA CYS A 341 12.64 18.61 -10.26
C CYS A 341 14.18 18.63 -10.16
N GLY A 342 14.91 19.01 -11.22
CA GLY A 342 16.37 19.16 -11.20
C GLY A 342 17.17 17.87 -11.46
N TYR A 343 16.53 16.82 -11.98
CA TYR A 343 17.17 15.56 -12.34
C TYR A 343 17.48 15.51 -13.83
N LYS A 344 18.57 14.84 -14.20
CA LYS A 344 18.99 14.67 -15.60
C LYS A 344 18.02 13.77 -16.37
N GLU A 345 17.67 12.62 -15.81
CA GLU A 345 16.70 11.70 -16.39
C GLU A 345 15.70 11.20 -15.36
N TYR A 346 14.57 10.66 -15.82
CA TYR A 346 13.53 10.13 -14.93
C TYR A 346 14.01 8.98 -14.01
N PRO A 347 14.90 8.05 -14.43
CA PRO A 347 15.46 7.07 -13.51
C PRO A 347 16.21 7.68 -12.33
N ASP A 348 16.87 8.84 -12.49
CA ASP A 348 17.56 9.51 -11.39
C ASP A 348 16.58 10.04 -10.35
N TYR A 349 15.43 10.55 -10.81
CA TYR A 349 14.31 10.90 -9.94
C TYR A 349 13.69 9.66 -9.27
N ALA A 350 13.41 8.61 -10.05
CA ALA A 350 12.65 7.45 -9.59
C ALA A 350 13.45 6.50 -8.69
N LEU A 351 14.77 6.41 -8.87
CA LEU A 351 15.64 5.48 -8.15
C LEU A 351 16.38 6.11 -6.97
N ARG A 352 16.21 7.41 -6.72
CA ARG A 352 16.92 8.15 -5.66
C ARG A 352 16.84 7.49 -4.28
N GLU A 353 15.68 6.94 -3.91
CA GLU A 353 15.48 6.28 -2.62
C GLU A 353 15.81 4.78 -2.64
N SER A 354 16.09 4.24 -3.82
CA SER A 354 16.51 2.85 -4.00
C SER A 354 18.01 2.70 -3.74
N MET A 355 18.45 1.47 -3.49
CA MET A 355 19.89 1.16 -3.35
C MET A 355 20.66 1.32 -4.67
N ALA A 356 19.97 1.40 -5.82
CA ALA A 356 20.62 1.71 -7.08
C ALA A 356 20.94 3.21 -7.20
N GLU A 357 20.26 4.08 -6.46
CA GLU A 357 20.40 5.55 -6.45
C GLU A 357 20.04 6.27 -7.76
N ASN A 358 20.42 5.75 -8.92
CA ASN A 358 20.23 6.38 -10.22
C ASN A 358 20.15 5.36 -11.37
N GLY A 359 19.87 5.86 -12.58
CA GLY A 359 19.73 5.00 -13.76
C GLY A 359 21.03 4.33 -14.21
N GLU A 360 22.17 5.00 -14.03
CA GLU A 360 23.48 4.49 -14.45
C GLU A 360 23.88 3.25 -13.66
N ASN A 361 23.78 3.31 -12.34
CA ASN A 361 24.06 2.19 -11.44
C ASN A 361 23.13 0.99 -11.72
N ALA A 362 21.84 1.25 -11.97
CA ALA A 362 20.88 0.20 -12.30
C ALA A 362 21.23 -0.51 -13.61
N ILE A 363 21.56 0.24 -14.66
CA ILE A 363 21.96 -0.31 -15.95
C ILE A 363 23.30 -1.06 -15.84
N LYS A 364 24.25 -0.53 -15.08
CA LYS A 364 25.52 -1.23 -14.79
C LYS A 364 25.28 -2.60 -14.19
N PHE A 365 24.45 -2.68 -13.14
CA PHE A 365 24.11 -3.95 -12.49
C PHE A 365 23.45 -4.95 -13.47
N VAL A 366 22.49 -4.49 -14.27
CA VAL A 366 21.81 -5.34 -15.26
C VAL A 366 22.78 -5.87 -16.32
N ASN A 367 23.69 -5.02 -16.81
CA ASN A 367 24.67 -5.41 -17.81
C ASN A 367 25.70 -6.40 -17.24
N GLU A 368 26.20 -6.19 -16.03
CA GLU A 368 27.10 -7.13 -15.35
C GLU A 368 26.45 -8.51 -15.13
N LEU A 369 25.16 -8.55 -14.83
CA LEU A 369 24.39 -9.80 -14.73
C LEU A 369 24.25 -10.46 -16.10
N LEU A 370 23.91 -9.66 -17.13
CA LEU A 370 23.74 -10.14 -18.49
C LEU A 370 25.04 -10.75 -19.04
N ASP A 371 26.20 -10.15 -18.79
CA ASP A 371 27.49 -10.65 -19.26
C ASP A 371 27.84 -12.01 -18.65
N LYS A 372 27.53 -12.22 -17.36
CA LYS A 372 27.71 -13.53 -16.69
C LYS A 372 26.78 -14.60 -17.24
N ILE A 373 25.55 -14.24 -17.58
CA ILE A 373 24.54 -15.19 -18.07
C ILE A 373 24.73 -15.49 -19.56
N LYS A 374 25.14 -14.50 -20.36
CA LYS A 374 25.39 -14.68 -21.81
C LYS A 374 26.39 -15.79 -22.07
N ALA A 375 27.48 -15.83 -21.31
CA ALA A 375 28.49 -16.88 -21.42
C ALA A 375 27.91 -18.30 -21.15
N LEU A 376 26.81 -18.41 -20.41
CA LEU A 376 26.13 -19.67 -20.14
C LEU A 376 25.06 -20.02 -21.19
N LEU A 377 24.33 -19.03 -21.70
CA LEU A 377 23.19 -19.21 -22.61
C LEU A 377 23.58 -19.23 -24.08
N PHE A 378 24.67 -18.55 -24.45
CA PHE A 378 25.20 -18.44 -25.81
C PHE A 378 26.70 -18.77 -25.79
N PRO A 379 27.05 -20.05 -25.54
CA PRO A 379 28.45 -20.49 -25.42
C PRO A 379 29.24 -20.39 -26.73
#